data_AF-A0A7V5PYU3-F1
#
_entry.id   AF-A0A7V5PYU3-F1
#
_cell.length_a   1.000
_cell.length_b   1.000
_cell.length_c   1.000
_cell.angle_alpha   90.00
_cell.angle_beta   90.00
_cell.angle_gamma   90.00
#
_symmetry.space_group_name_H-M   'P 1'
#
loop_
_entity.id
_entity.type
_entity.pdbx_description
1 polymer ?
#
loop_
_entity_poly.entity_id
_entity_poly.type
_entity_poly.pdbx_seq_one_letter_code
_entity_poly.pdbx_strand_id
1 'polypeptide(L)' 'MNRRAAFTLRGRNPDVLTCIANLSNDEVFTPPELANRMLDLLTEAWAEGHGGADLWSNPEVRFLDP' A
#
# COMPACT_ATOMS: atom_id res chain seq x y z
N MET A 1 5.75 -22.65 -2.39
CA MET A 1 4.40 -23.28 -2.41
C MET A 1 3.64 -22.86 -1.15
N ASN A 2 2.76 -21.84 -1.22
CA ASN A 2 1.94 -21.41 -0.09
C ASN A 2 0.57 -22.11 -0.15
N ARG A 3 0.43 -23.19 0.61
CA ARG A 3 -0.82 -23.98 0.65
C ARG A 3 -1.79 -23.30 1.62
N ARG A 4 -2.73 -22.49 1.10
CA ARG A 4 -3.84 -21.95 1.90
C ARG A 4 -4.94 -23.03 1.99
N ALA A 5 -5.20 -23.52 3.20
CA ALA A 5 -6.32 -24.43 3.46
C ALA A 5 -7.63 -23.62 3.56
N ALA A 6 -8.71 -24.13 2.97
CA ALA A 6 -10.03 -23.54 3.12
C ALA A 6 -10.53 -23.77 4.55
N PHE A 7 -10.74 -22.68 5.31
CA PHE A 7 -11.27 -22.74 6.68
C PHE A 7 -12.71 -22.23 6.69
N THR A 8 -13.66 -23.11 6.98
CA THR A 8 -15.08 -22.76 7.15
C THR A 8 -15.40 -22.69 8.63
N LEU A 9 -15.72 -21.49 9.14
CA LEU A 9 -16.17 -21.32 10.53
C LEU A 9 -17.60 -21.85 10.71
N ARG A 10 -17.74 -23.03 11.30
CA ARG A 10 -18.95 -23.39 12.06
C ARG A 10 -18.63 -23.33 13.56
N GLY A 11 -18.82 -22.14 14.12
CA GLY A 11 -19.32 -21.98 15.49
C GLY A 11 -18.37 -22.15 16.68
N ARG A 12 -17.05 -21.92 16.60
CA ARG A 12 -16.17 -21.85 17.80
C ARG A 12 -15.03 -20.84 17.67
N ASN A 13 -14.68 -20.23 18.81
CA ASN A 13 -13.64 -19.22 19.02
C ASN A 13 -12.31 -19.60 18.34
N PRO A 14 -11.81 -18.82 17.36
CA PRO A 14 -10.54 -19.13 16.70
C PRO A 14 -9.38 -19.02 17.72
N ASP A 15 -8.49 -20.01 17.72
CA ASP A 15 -7.30 -20.03 18.56
C ASP A 15 -6.47 -18.76 18.31
N VAL A 16 -6.12 -18.05 19.40
CA VAL A 16 -5.36 -16.79 19.36
C VAL A 16 -4.06 -16.96 18.58
N LEU A 17 -3.44 -18.14 18.62
CA LEU A 17 -2.23 -18.44 17.83
C LEU A 17 -2.51 -18.50 16.32
N THR A 18 -3.71 -18.93 15.90
CA THR A 18 -4.15 -18.89 14.50
C THR A 18 -4.46 -17.47 14.03
N CYS A 19 -5.03 -16.64 14.91
CA CYS A 19 -5.19 -15.21 14.63
C CYS A 19 -3.83 -14.51 14.49
N ILE A 20 -2.90 -14.76 15.42
CA ILE A 20 -1.53 -14.20 15.38
C ILE A 20 -0.78 -14.66 14.13
N ALA A 21 -0.90 -15.92 13.71
CA ALA A 21 -0.23 -16.42 12.51
C ALA A 21 -0.73 -15.74 11.21
N ASN A 22 -1.99 -15.30 11.15
CA ASN A 22 -2.51 -14.53 10.01
C ASN A 22 -2.22 -13.02 10.12
N LEU A 23 -1.95 -12.50 11.33
CA LEU A 23 -1.49 -11.12 11.56
C LEU A 23 0.02 -10.97 11.31
N SER A 24 0.80 -12.04 11.46
CA SER A 24 2.27 -12.04 11.33
C SER A 24 2.79 -11.87 9.88
N ASN A 25 1.93 -11.53 8.93
CA ASN A 25 2.28 -11.28 7.53
C ASN A 25 1.82 -9.87 7.12
N ASP A 26 2.07 -8.90 8.00
CA ASP A 26 1.61 -7.51 7.91
C ASP A 26 2.30 -6.69 6.79
N GLU A 27 3.29 -7.26 6.10
CA GLU A 27 3.94 -6.61 4.97
C GLU A 27 3.13 -6.83 3.69
N VAL A 28 2.33 -5.83 3.33
CA VAL A 28 1.69 -5.76 2.00
C VAL A 28 2.62 -5.00 1.07
N PHE A 29 3.31 -5.73 0.19
CA PHE A 29 4.16 -5.12 -0.83
C PHE A 29 3.31 -4.46 -1.91
N THR A 30 3.48 -3.15 -2.06
CA THR A 30 2.95 -2.41 -3.20
C THR A 30 3.74 -2.79 -4.46
N PRO A 31 3.10 -3.28 -5.53
CA PRO A 31 3.80 -3.58 -6.78
C PRO A 31 4.49 -2.32 -7.34
N PRO A 32 5.74 -2.42 -7.83
CA PRO A 32 6.48 -1.26 -8.36
C PRO A 32 5.73 -0.55 -9.48
N GLU A 33 5.02 -1.29 -10.34
CA GLU A 33 4.24 -0.72 -11.43
C GLU A 33 3.06 0.11 -10.92
N LEU A 34 2.46 -0.29 -9.81
CA LEU A 34 1.39 0.48 -9.18
C LEU A 34 1.95 1.75 -8.53
N ALA A 35 3.07 1.64 -7.79
CA ALA A 35 3.72 2.79 -7.18
C ALA A 35 4.13 3.84 -8.23
N ASN A 36 4.76 3.43 -9.33
CA ASN A 36 5.16 4.36 -10.40
C ASN A 36 3.95 5.11 -10.99
N ARG A 37 2.85 4.40 -11.30
CA ARG A 37 1.64 5.06 -11.78
C ARG A 37 1.08 6.08 -10.79
N MET A 38 1.17 5.81 -9.48
CA MET A 38 0.73 6.77 -8.46
C MET A 38 1.62 8.03 -8.45
N LEU A 39 2.93 7.87 -8.61
CA LEU A 39 3.89 8.98 -8.70
C LEU A 39 3.72 9.81 -9.98
N ASP A 40 3.43 9.17 -11.11
CA ASP A 40 3.14 9.84 -12.38
C ASP A 40 1.89 10.73 -12.26
N LEU A 41 0.79 10.18 -11.71
CA LEU A 41 -0.44 10.93 -11.47
C LEU A 41 -0.24 12.12 -10.52
N LEU A 42 0.57 11.94 -9.47
CA LEU A 42 0.96 13.02 -8.56
C LEU A 42 1.68 14.15 -9.30
N THR A 43 2.60 13.80 -10.22
CA THR A 43 3.37 14.76 -11.01
C THR A 43 2.46 15.53 -11.96
N GLU A 44 1.54 14.85 -12.65
CA GLU A 44 0.57 15.46 -13.56
C GLU A 44 -0.37 16.44 -12.83
N ALA A 45 -0.98 15.98 -11.72
CA ALA A 45 -1.89 16.80 -10.93
C ALA A 45 -1.19 18.02 -10.32
N TRP A 46 0.07 17.86 -9.88
CA TRP A 46 0.87 18.97 -9.40
C TRP A 46 1.11 20.01 -10.50
N ALA A 47 1.55 19.58 -11.68
CA ALA A 47 1.82 20.47 -12.80
C ALA A 47 0.55 21.25 -13.22
N GLU A 48 -0.61 20.61 -13.24
CA GLU A 48 -1.90 21.27 -13.51
C GLU A 48 -2.20 22.38 -12.49
N GLY A 49 -1.99 22.11 -11.20
CA GLY A 49 -2.24 23.08 -10.12
C GLY A 49 -1.18 24.18 -9.95
N HIS A 50 0.02 23.99 -10.52
CA HIS A 50 1.19 24.86 -10.28
C HIS A 50 1.79 25.41 -11.59
N GLY A 51 0.98 25.55 -12.64
CA GLY A 51 1.40 26.23 -13.88
C GLY A 51 2.53 25.53 -14.64
N GLY A 52 2.57 24.20 -14.59
CA GLY A 52 3.60 23.38 -15.24
C GLY A 52 4.89 23.23 -14.44
N ALA A 53 4.92 23.61 -13.16
CA ALA A 53 6.08 23.41 -12.30
C ALA A 53 6.43 21.92 -12.10
N ASP A 54 7.71 21.61 -12.04
CA ASP A 54 8.20 20.25 -11.73
C ASP A 54 8.16 20.00 -10.22
N LEU A 55 7.31 19.05 -9.81
CA LEU A 55 7.13 18.62 -8.42
C LEU A 55 8.45 18.19 -7.76
N TRP A 56 9.29 17.44 -8.48
CA TRP A 56 10.50 16.81 -7.91
C TRP A 56 11.66 17.80 -7.79
N SER A 57 11.59 18.92 -8.50
CA SER A 57 12.60 19.99 -8.43
C SER A 57 12.45 20.92 -7.22
N ASN A 58 11.30 20.90 -6.55
CA ASN A 58 10.97 21.84 -5.48
C ASN A 58 11.35 21.29 -4.08
N PRO A 59 12.40 21.83 -3.43
CA PRO A 59 12.87 21.34 -2.13
C PRO A 59 11.94 21.71 -0.96
N GLU A 60 10.99 22.61 -1.17
CA GLU A 60 10.01 23.03 -0.16
C GLU A 60 8.82 22.07 -0.05
N VAL A 61 8.64 21.17 -1.04
CA VAL A 61 7.57 20.18 -1.00
C VAL A 61 7.83 19.16 0.12
N ARG A 62 6.75 18.72 0.77
CA ARG A 62 6.76 17.72 1.83
C ARG A 62 5.75 16.63 1.49
N PHE A 63 6.19 15.38 1.51
CA PHE A 63 5.36 14.21 1.29
C PHE A 63 5.01 13.55 2.61
N LEU A 64 3.79 13.04 2.72
CA LEU A 64 3.35 12.23 3.83
C LEU A 64 2.94 10.86 3.30
N ASP A 65 3.58 9.82 3.82
CA ASP A 65 3.23 8.42 3.56
C ASP A 65 2.73 7.83 4.90
N PRO A 66 1.40 7.70 5.09
CA PRO A 66 0.78 7.35 6.37
C PRO A 66 0.87 5.87 6.76
#